data_AF-A0A369H8Y9-F1
#
_entry.id   AF-A0A369H8Y9-F1
#
_cell.length_a   1.000
_cell.length_b   1.000
_cell.length_c   1.000
_cell.angle_alpha   90.00
_cell.angle_beta   90.00
_cell.angle_gamma   90.00
#
_symmetry.space_group_name_H-M   'P 1'
#
loop_
_entity.id
_entity.type
_entity.pdbx_description
1 polymer ?
#
loop_
_entity_poly.entity_id
_entity_poly.type
_entity_poly.pdbx_seq_one_letter_code
_entity_poly.pdbx_strand_id
1 'polypeptide(L)'
;MLGQPTFVLLCFTLASSWPRLVWGRRPWGHLTLPSGDNIVYRADTITPAELRKRDGFWPQGMTPSPQAYPLAANVSLYRHAEESIEVNNRDSWGFIQTTSRFELALNWMNVRDLLPGYVYAIHATPNFVNVHQSLKEYDMRKEEGEYAALGSIRYDQVMAWRRIQVNPVQPTVPLVGPVEVNPMYDEAMYGNETWGGAAYELAGFPDDTYEAVAKGLEPWCHTGGCNPKATRAAAQTYLGSRVRIRSLILHCRLSEELLAGTNDIVLMKIGHSSAITLFRRPDRGAVKHKHIDLKHYFGGTDVRLSNLTNIRILHRRDYRIWADEFKVHGIRLEAKTMSSRATLEMNKFMDIDAWMGSRKTGTNLVWRKGFGVDDWTYEVSR
;
A
#
# COMPACT_ATOMS: atom_id res chain seq x y z
N MET A 1 20.44 -73.97 17.16
CA MET A 1 20.83 -72.77 16.37
C MET A 1 19.64 -71.82 16.37
N LEU A 2 19.63 -70.89 17.32
CA LEU A 2 18.57 -69.90 17.52
C LEU A 2 19.10 -68.55 17.03
N GLY A 3 18.47 -68.01 15.98
CA GLY A 3 18.85 -66.77 15.32
C GLY A 3 18.47 -65.53 16.13
N GLN A 4 19.40 -64.59 16.24
CA GLN A 4 19.22 -63.28 16.86
C GLN A 4 18.24 -62.40 16.05
N PRO A 5 17.42 -61.57 16.72
CA PRO A 5 16.71 -60.50 16.04
C PRO A 5 17.59 -59.25 15.91
N THR A 6 17.79 -58.81 14.68
CA THR A 6 18.49 -57.56 14.32
C THR A 6 17.59 -56.36 14.63
N PHE A 7 18.00 -55.52 15.59
CA PHE A 7 17.41 -54.19 15.79
C PHE A 7 17.90 -53.24 14.69
N VAL A 8 16.98 -52.75 13.85
CA VAL A 8 17.25 -51.64 12.93
C VAL A 8 16.99 -50.34 13.65
N LEU A 9 18.06 -49.60 13.97
CA LEU A 9 18.00 -48.25 14.51
C LEU A 9 17.71 -47.27 13.35
N LEU A 10 16.48 -46.73 13.29
CA LEU A 10 16.10 -45.65 12.37
C LEU A 10 16.49 -44.31 13.01
N CYS A 11 17.66 -43.79 12.64
CA CYS A 11 18.06 -42.41 12.97
C CYS A 11 17.26 -41.42 12.11
N PHE A 12 16.22 -40.82 12.68
CA PHE A 12 15.61 -39.61 12.12
C PHE A 12 16.51 -38.41 12.44
N THR A 13 17.32 -37.96 11.48
CA THR A 13 17.90 -36.62 11.54
C THR A 13 16.83 -35.61 11.14
N LEU A 14 16.14 -35.04 12.12
CA LEU A 14 15.37 -33.82 11.96
C LEU A 14 16.36 -32.68 11.70
N ALA A 15 16.66 -32.41 10.43
CA ALA A 15 17.33 -31.18 10.03
C ALA A 15 16.34 -30.02 10.19
N SER A 16 16.25 -29.50 11.41
CA SER A 16 15.59 -28.24 11.72
C SER A 16 16.38 -27.11 11.06
N SER A 17 16.03 -26.75 9.83
CA SER A 17 16.55 -25.57 9.14
C SER A 17 15.92 -24.31 9.75
N TRP A 18 16.34 -23.96 10.97
CA TRP A 18 16.06 -22.64 11.52
C TRP A 18 17.01 -21.66 10.84
N PRO A 19 16.51 -20.55 10.26
CA PRO A 19 17.39 -19.52 9.75
C PRO A 19 18.22 -18.98 10.92
N ARG A 20 19.55 -19.01 10.74
CA ARG A 20 20.49 -18.42 11.69
C ARG A 20 20.14 -16.93 11.85
N LEU A 21 19.73 -16.55 13.06
CA LEU A 21 19.60 -15.17 13.50
C LEU A 21 20.95 -14.46 13.28
N VAL A 22 21.03 -13.65 12.23
CA VAL A 22 22.09 -12.68 12.07
C VAL A 22 21.77 -11.55 13.04
N TRP A 23 22.35 -11.62 14.24
CA TRP A 23 22.36 -10.50 15.18
C TRP A 23 23.29 -9.41 14.62
N GLY A 24 22.77 -8.59 13.71
CA GLY A 24 23.33 -7.27 13.48
C GLY A 24 23.28 -6.48 14.80
N ARG A 25 24.40 -5.91 15.23
CA ARG A 25 24.44 -5.01 16.40
C ARG A 25 23.44 -3.87 16.15
N ARG A 26 22.32 -3.88 16.87
CA ARG A 26 21.34 -2.79 16.81
C ARG A 26 21.94 -1.55 17.50
N PRO A 27 21.86 -0.36 16.90
CA PRO A 27 22.51 0.85 17.42
C PRO A 27 21.83 1.49 18.64
N TRP A 28 20.71 0.93 19.12
CA TRP A 28 19.90 1.52 20.19
C TRP A 28 20.06 0.76 21.51
N GLY A 29 20.33 1.47 22.60
CA GLY A 29 20.42 0.89 23.95
C GLY A 29 19.06 0.48 24.50
N HIS A 30 19.01 -0.54 25.36
CA HIS A 30 17.78 -1.09 25.97
C HIS A 30 16.95 -0.09 26.84
N LEU A 31 17.40 1.15 26.99
CA LEU A 31 16.85 2.16 27.90
C LEU A 31 15.91 3.17 27.23
N THR A 32 16.06 3.41 25.92
CA THR A 32 15.30 4.44 25.19
C THR A 32 14.60 3.83 23.98
N LEU A 33 13.37 4.26 23.71
CA LEU A 33 12.70 3.89 22.46
C LEU A 33 13.55 4.36 21.26
N PRO A 34 13.46 3.66 20.11
CA PRO A 34 14.04 4.16 18.86
C PRO A 34 13.56 5.59 18.60
N SER A 35 14.48 6.44 18.12
CA SER A 35 14.23 7.85 17.84
C SER A 35 15.02 8.30 16.61
N GLY A 36 14.59 9.41 15.99
CA GLY A 36 15.21 9.97 14.78
C GLY A 36 14.19 10.61 13.85
N ASP A 37 14.66 11.16 12.72
CA ASP A 37 13.86 11.98 11.80
C ASP A 37 12.68 11.25 11.14
N ASN A 38 12.71 9.91 11.12
CA ASN A 38 11.66 9.05 10.57
C ASN A 38 11.00 8.18 11.62
N ILE A 39 11.14 8.49 12.91
CA ILE A 39 10.46 7.74 13.97
C ILE A 39 9.32 8.58 14.54
N VAL A 40 8.15 7.98 14.57
CA VAL A 40 6.95 8.56 15.19
C VAL A 40 6.46 7.68 16.32
N TYR A 41 5.68 8.27 17.20
CA TYR A 41 5.17 7.66 18.41
C TYR A 41 3.65 7.66 18.42
N ARG A 42 3.09 6.58 18.96
CA ARG A 42 1.65 6.44 19.14
C ARG A 42 1.33 5.91 20.53
N ALA A 43 0.47 6.63 21.25
CA ALA A 43 -0.11 6.22 22.52
C ALA A 43 -1.41 5.43 22.29
N ASP A 44 -1.51 4.22 22.81
CA ASP A 44 -2.68 3.35 22.56
C ASP A 44 -2.94 2.37 23.70
N THR A 45 -4.18 1.94 23.85
CA THR A 45 -4.58 0.87 24.79
C THR A 45 -4.48 -0.51 24.16
N ILE A 46 -4.42 -0.60 22.83
CA ILE A 46 -4.18 -1.86 22.10
C ILE A 46 -2.88 -2.48 22.61
N THR A 47 -2.93 -3.75 23.01
CA THR A 47 -1.74 -4.50 23.44
C THR A 47 -0.90 -4.95 22.24
N PRO A 48 0.41 -5.22 22.41
CA PRO A 48 1.25 -5.73 21.32
C PRO A 48 0.75 -7.06 20.72
N ALA A 49 0.13 -7.91 21.54
CA ALA A 49 -0.45 -9.18 21.10
C ALA A 49 -1.71 -8.97 20.23
N GLU A 50 -2.58 -8.03 20.62
CA GLU A 50 -3.74 -7.65 19.81
C GLU A 50 -3.32 -6.94 18.53
N LEU A 51 -2.33 -6.05 18.60
CA LEU A 51 -1.78 -5.37 17.43
C LEU A 51 -1.25 -6.37 16.40
N ARG A 52 -0.53 -7.40 16.88
CA ARG A 52 -0.08 -8.51 16.04
C ARG A 52 -1.24 -9.28 15.40
N LYS A 53 -2.28 -9.60 16.18
CA LYS A 53 -3.46 -10.32 15.69
C LYS A 53 -4.22 -9.51 14.61
N ARG A 54 -4.20 -8.18 14.71
CA ARG A 54 -4.84 -7.24 13.77
C ARG A 54 -3.96 -6.86 12.59
N ASP A 55 -2.73 -7.39 12.50
CA ASP A 55 -1.73 -7.02 11.49
C ASP A 55 -1.42 -5.51 11.44
N GLY A 56 -1.53 -4.83 12.60
CA GLY A 56 -1.21 -3.41 12.74
C GLY A 56 -2.38 -2.50 13.12
N PHE A 57 -2.16 -1.20 12.95
CA PHE A 57 -3.15 -0.15 13.21
C PHE A 57 -3.96 0.15 11.94
N TRP A 58 -5.24 0.44 12.14
CA TRP A 58 -6.21 0.67 11.07
C TRP A 58 -7.02 1.93 11.36
N PRO A 59 -7.36 2.72 10.34
CA PRO A 59 -8.31 3.82 10.50
C PRO A 59 -9.66 3.31 11.01
N GLN A 60 -10.41 4.18 11.65
CA GLN A 60 -11.73 3.89 12.17
C GLN A 60 -12.65 3.34 11.06
N GLY A 61 -13.35 2.25 11.36
CA GLY A 61 -14.22 1.57 10.40
C GLY A 61 -13.51 0.70 9.37
N MET A 62 -12.18 0.57 9.43
CA MET A 62 -11.41 -0.33 8.57
C MET A 62 -10.89 -1.55 9.32
N THR A 63 -10.74 -2.66 8.60
CA THR A 63 -10.17 -3.91 9.07
C THR A 63 -9.19 -4.48 8.03
N PRO A 64 -8.32 -5.43 8.42
CA PRO A 64 -7.47 -6.15 7.48
C PRO A 64 -8.28 -6.71 6.31
N SER A 65 -7.78 -6.49 5.11
CA SER A 65 -8.42 -6.93 3.88
C SER A 65 -7.38 -7.44 2.88
N PRO A 66 -7.77 -8.27 1.90
CA PRO A 66 -6.83 -8.77 0.89
C PRO A 66 -6.27 -7.68 -0.03
N GLN A 67 -6.95 -6.52 -0.11
CA GLN A 67 -6.45 -5.36 -0.85
C GLN A 67 -5.10 -4.94 -0.30
N ALA A 68 -4.15 -4.65 -1.19
CA ALA A 68 -2.78 -4.34 -0.79
C ALA A 68 -2.66 -2.94 -0.14
N TYR A 69 -3.55 -2.03 -0.54
CA TYR A 69 -3.56 -0.63 -0.11
C TYR A 69 -5.02 -0.16 0.14
N PRO A 70 -5.68 -0.72 1.16
CA PRO A 70 -7.05 -0.37 1.48
C PRO A 70 -7.12 1.10 1.94
N LEU A 71 -8.20 1.78 1.56
CA LEU A 71 -8.46 3.18 1.89
C LEU A 71 -9.88 3.34 2.45
N ALA A 72 -10.07 4.25 3.41
CA ALA A 72 -11.38 4.60 3.95
C ALA A 72 -12.27 5.31 2.92
N ALA A 73 -13.58 5.06 2.94
CA ALA A 73 -14.53 5.67 2.00
C ALA A 73 -14.44 7.20 1.97
N ASN A 74 -14.25 7.81 3.15
CA ASN A 74 -14.02 9.23 3.30
C ASN A 74 -12.56 9.48 3.70
N VAL A 75 -11.92 10.44 3.02
CA VAL A 75 -10.56 10.88 3.32
C VAL A 75 -10.54 12.40 3.46
N SER A 76 -9.98 12.92 4.53
CA SER A 76 -9.76 14.37 4.72
C SER A 76 -8.72 14.57 5.81
N LEU A 77 -7.56 15.11 5.45
CA LEU A 77 -6.51 15.41 6.42
C LEU A 77 -6.95 16.55 7.36
N TYR A 78 -7.68 17.54 6.85
CA TYR A 78 -8.22 18.66 7.62
C TYR A 78 -9.20 18.16 8.69
N ARG A 79 -10.20 17.36 8.32
CA ARG A 79 -11.18 16.84 9.29
C ARG A 79 -10.55 15.84 10.26
N HIS A 80 -9.61 15.02 9.79
CA HIS A 80 -8.80 14.18 10.69
C HIS A 80 -8.09 15.04 11.74
N ALA A 81 -7.34 16.04 11.30
CA ALA A 81 -6.60 16.93 12.17
C ALA A 81 -7.56 17.63 13.14
N GLU A 82 -8.68 18.19 12.68
CA GLU A 82 -9.68 18.89 13.50
C GLU A 82 -10.34 17.98 14.56
N GLU A 83 -10.69 16.74 14.22
CA GLU A 83 -11.41 15.84 15.11
C GLU A 83 -10.49 15.01 16.02
N SER A 84 -9.18 14.93 15.73
CA SER A 84 -8.24 14.06 16.46
C SER A 84 -7.94 14.45 17.92
N ILE A 85 -8.54 15.55 18.41
CA ILE A 85 -8.56 15.87 19.86
C ILE A 85 -9.29 14.77 20.62
N GLU A 86 -10.39 14.29 20.04
CA GLU A 86 -11.20 13.27 20.65
C GLU A 86 -10.58 11.90 20.38
N VAL A 87 -10.35 11.15 21.46
CA VAL A 87 -9.72 9.82 21.41
C VAL A 87 -10.41 8.88 20.43
N ASN A 88 -11.74 8.99 20.33
CA ASN A 88 -12.57 8.14 19.48
C ASN A 88 -12.48 8.51 17.98
N ASN A 89 -12.02 9.72 17.66
CA ASN A 89 -11.96 10.23 16.29
C ASN A 89 -10.51 10.42 15.80
N ARG A 90 -9.50 10.19 16.64
CA ARG A 90 -8.07 10.33 16.26
C ARG A 90 -7.59 9.42 15.13
N ASP A 91 -8.40 8.44 14.71
CA ASP A 91 -8.11 7.58 13.56
C ASP A 91 -9.20 7.69 12.48
N SER A 92 -9.97 8.78 12.48
CA SER A 92 -11.05 9.01 11.51
C SER A 92 -10.52 9.55 10.18
N TRP A 93 -11.41 9.66 9.19
CA TRP A 93 -11.12 10.21 7.85
C TRP A 93 -9.94 9.56 7.11
N GLY A 94 -9.73 8.25 7.36
CA GLY A 94 -8.77 7.44 6.62
C GLY A 94 -7.30 7.59 7.05
N PHE A 95 -7.05 8.29 8.15
CA PHE A 95 -5.72 8.49 8.71
C PHE A 95 -5.61 7.90 10.12
N ILE A 96 -4.38 7.63 10.55
CA ILE A 96 -4.04 7.20 11.92
C ILE A 96 -3.13 8.26 12.52
N GLN A 97 -3.51 8.81 13.68
CA GLN A 97 -2.72 9.84 14.36
C GLN A 97 -1.44 9.27 14.97
N THR A 98 -0.32 9.94 14.72
CA THR A 98 0.98 9.73 15.39
C THR A 98 1.68 11.07 15.60
N THR A 99 2.64 11.13 16.53
CA THR A 99 3.44 12.34 16.78
C THR A 99 4.93 12.03 16.67
N SER A 100 5.73 12.98 16.19
CA SER A 100 7.20 12.90 16.26
C SER A 100 7.77 13.05 17.68
N ARG A 101 6.93 13.33 18.69
CA ARG A 101 7.36 13.66 20.06
C ARG A 101 6.94 12.58 21.04
N PHE A 102 7.90 11.79 21.53
CA PHE A 102 7.65 10.77 22.55
C PHE A 102 6.95 11.36 23.79
N GLU A 103 7.33 12.58 24.18
CA GLU A 103 6.85 13.21 25.42
C GLU A 103 5.38 13.60 25.29
N LEU A 104 4.96 13.98 24.08
CA LEU A 104 3.57 14.26 23.80
C LEU A 104 2.74 12.97 23.76
N ALA A 105 3.26 11.90 23.15
CA ALA A 105 2.60 10.60 23.20
C ALA A 105 2.45 10.10 24.65
N LEU A 106 3.48 10.28 25.49
CA LEU A 106 3.38 9.95 26.90
C LEU A 106 2.35 10.83 27.64
N ASN A 107 2.31 12.14 27.35
CA ASN A 107 1.31 13.04 27.92
C ASN A 107 -0.12 12.64 27.52
N TRP A 108 -0.34 12.24 26.26
CA TRP A 108 -1.61 11.70 25.80
C TRP A 108 -2.08 10.50 26.61
N MET A 109 -1.19 9.67 27.16
CA MET A 109 -1.60 8.57 28.03
C MET A 109 -2.44 9.06 29.22
N ASN A 110 -2.08 10.21 29.79
CA ASN A 110 -2.76 10.80 30.94
C ASN A 110 -3.99 11.60 30.52
N VAL A 111 -3.86 12.51 29.56
CA VAL A 111 -4.93 13.48 29.23
C VAL A 111 -6.06 12.88 28.39
N ARG A 112 -5.90 11.63 27.91
CA ARG A 112 -6.87 10.90 27.09
C ARG A 112 -7.33 9.58 27.74
N ASP A 113 -7.10 9.41 29.03
CA ASP A 113 -7.50 8.21 29.81
C ASP A 113 -7.07 6.87 29.16
N LEU A 114 -5.85 6.82 28.63
CA LEU A 114 -5.31 5.62 27.98
C LEU A 114 -4.52 4.72 28.95
N LEU A 115 -4.52 5.04 30.26
CA LEU A 115 -3.83 4.24 31.26
C LEU A 115 -4.71 3.09 31.78
N PRO A 116 -4.15 1.86 31.92
CA PRO A 116 -2.85 1.43 31.43
C PRO A 116 -2.84 1.22 29.91
N GLY A 117 -1.69 1.41 29.27
CA GLY A 117 -1.56 1.21 27.82
C GLY A 117 -0.10 1.18 27.36
N TYR A 118 0.15 1.62 26.13
CA TYR A 118 1.44 1.48 25.48
C TYR A 118 1.79 2.74 24.67
N VAL A 119 3.08 3.06 24.62
CA VAL A 119 3.62 3.96 23.61
C VAL A 119 4.48 3.17 22.63
N TYR A 120 4.07 3.17 21.37
CA TYR A 120 4.72 2.48 20.26
C TYR A 120 5.68 3.43 19.54
N ALA A 121 6.87 2.97 19.20
CA ALA A 121 7.78 3.61 18.25
C ALA A 121 7.63 2.95 16.88
N ILE A 122 7.42 3.76 15.85
CA ILE A 122 7.02 3.33 14.51
C ILE A 122 7.95 4.00 13.50
N HIS A 123 8.50 3.21 12.57
CA HIS A 123 9.29 3.75 11.46
C HIS A 123 8.36 4.34 10.41
N ALA A 124 8.38 5.64 10.20
CA ALA A 124 7.53 6.34 9.24
C ALA A 124 7.92 6.01 7.79
N THR A 125 6.92 5.66 6.99
CA THR A 125 7.04 5.32 5.56
C THR A 125 6.34 6.38 4.70
N PRO A 126 6.42 6.31 3.36
CA PRO A 126 5.85 7.34 2.50
C PRO A 126 4.33 7.57 2.57
N ASN A 127 3.56 6.75 3.30
CA ASN A 127 2.15 7.00 3.62
C ASN A 127 1.95 7.91 4.85
N PHE A 128 3.00 8.26 5.59
CA PHE A 128 2.95 9.23 6.68
C PHE A 128 3.06 10.64 6.11
N VAL A 129 2.02 11.43 6.33
CA VAL A 129 1.91 12.81 5.85
C VAL A 129 2.18 13.76 7.00
N ASN A 130 3.06 14.75 6.79
CA ASN A 130 3.26 15.80 7.76
C ASN A 130 2.04 16.74 7.75
N VAL A 131 1.27 16.76 8.84
CA VAL A 131 -0.01 17.50 8.92
C VAL A 131 0.24 19.00 8.78
N HIS A 132 1.18 19.53 9.56
CA HIS A 132 1.52 20.94 9.56
C HIS A 132 1.98 21.43 8.19
N GLN A 133 2.87 20.69 7.53
CA GLN A 133 3.35 21.07 6.21
C GLN A 133 2.24 21.00 5.15
N SER A 134 1.25 20.11 5.31
CA SER A 134 0.17 19.91 4.35
C SER A 134 -0.98 20.90 4.51
N LEU A 135 -1.28 21.31 5.75
CA LEU A 135 -2.39 22.24 6.06
C LEU A 135 -1.90 23.67 6.32
N LYS A 136 -0.60 23.87 6.54
CA LYS A 136 0.05 25.17 6.78
C LYS A 136 -0.67 26.00 7.85
N GLU A 137 -1.11 27.21 7.54
CA GLU A 137 -1.83 28.11 8.45
C GLU A 137 -3.19 27.57 8.91
N TYR A 138 -3.73 26.55 8.22
CA TYR A 138 -4.97 25.87 8.60
C TYR A 138 -4.73 24.68 9.56
N ASP A 139 -3.48 24.40 9.92
CA ASP A 139 -3.17 23.49 11.02
C ASP A 139 -3.28 24.22 12.37
N MET A 140 -4.34 23.91 13.12
CA MET A 140 -4.60 24.49 14.43
C MET A 140 -3.69 23.92 15.54
N ARG A 141 -2.90 22.87 15.27
CA ARG A 141 -2.13 22.11 16.28
C ARG A 141 -0.70 21.79 15.85
N LYS A 142 -0.05 22.76 15.21
CA LYS A 142 1.34 22.64 14.72
C LYS A 142 2.36 22.17 15.76
N GLU A 143 2.12 22.45 17.04
CA GLU A 143 2.96 22.05 18.16
C GLU A 143 2.95 20.54 18.44
N GLU A 144 1.93 19.82 17.97
CA GLU A 144 1.81 18.37 18.14
C GLU A 144 2.82 17.60 17.30
N GLY A 145 3.38 18.22 16.25
CA GLY A 145 4.33 17.56 15.35
C GLY A 145 3.73 16.29 14.74
N GLU A 146 2.46 16.37 14.35
CA GLU A 146 1.66 15.23 13.90
C GLU A 146 2.12 14.74 12.52
N TYR A 147 2.25 13.41 12.42
CA TYR A 147 2.34 12.69 11.17
C TYR A 147 1.14 11.76 11.06
N ALA A 148 0.25 12.04 10.12
CA ALA A 148 -0.95 11.25 9.89
C ALA A 148 -0.63 10.13 8.89
N ALA A 149 -0.79 8.86 9.30
CA ALA A 149 -0.58 7.74 8.38
C ALA A 149 -1.84 7.49 7.56
N LEU A 150 -1.78 7.68 6.24
CA LEU A 150 -2.87 7.35 5.32
C LEU A 150 -3.00 5.83 5.19
N GLY A 151 -4.19 5.29 5.45
CA GLY A 151 -4.44 3.85 5.45
C GLY A 151 -3.92 3.19 6.74
N SER A 152 -3.30 2.01 6.63
CA SER A 152 -2.84 1.25 7.79
C SER A 152 -1.35 1.48 8.13
N ILE A 153 -0.99 1.16 9.38
CA ILE A 153 0.39 1.01 9.83
C ILE A 153 0.58 -0.46 10.16
N ARG A 154 1.43 -1.17 9.42
CA ARG A 154 1.56 -2.63 9.55
C ARG A 154 2.30 -3.03 10.84
N TYR A 155 2.04 -4.22 11.36
CA TYR A 155 2.70 -4.70 12.59
C TYR A 155 4.22 -4.81 12.44
N ASP A 156 4.71 -5.25 11.28
CA ASP A 156 6.14 -5.35 10.95
C ASP A 156 6.83 -4.00 10.75
N GLN A 157 6.09 -2.90 10.76
CA GLN A 157 6.61 -1.52 10.72
C GLN A 157 6.86 -0.94 12.13
N VAL A 158 6.21 -1.52 13.14
CA VAL A 158 6.36 -1.12 14.55
C VAL A 158 7.69 -1.64 15.08
N MET A 159 8.55 -0.74 15.59
CA MET A 159 9.91 -1.09 15.97
C MET A 159 10.00 -1.62 17.40
N ALA A 160 9.28 -0.98 18.32
CA ALA A 160 9.33 -1.25 19.75
C ALA A 160 8.14 -0.60 20.48
N TRP A 161 7.94 -0.93 21.74
CA TRP A 161 6.96 -0.28 22.61
C TRP A 161 7.45 -0.21 24.06
N ARG A 162 6.81 0.65 24.85
CA ARG A 162 6.89 0.68 26.31
C ARG A 162 5.50 0.55 26.90
N ARG A 163 5.34 -0.33 27.89
CA ARG A 163 4.12 -0.41 28.69
C ARG A 163 4.06 0.77 29.66
N ILE A 164 2.91 1.43 29.74
CA ILE A 164 2.66 2.57 30.63
C ILE A 164 1.58 2.16 31.62
N GLN A 165 1.83 2.38 32.91
CA GLN A 165 0.94 1.97 33.99
C GLN A 165 0.58 3.16 34.88
N VAL A 166 -0.56 3.05 35.57
CA VAL A 166 -0.92 3.97 36.65
C VAL A 166 0.11 3.85 37.76
N ASN A 167 0.58 5.00 38.25
CA ASN A 167 1.41 5.06 39.43
C ASN A 167 0.53 5.19 40.68
N PRO A 168 0.48 4.17 41.56
CA PRO A 168 -0.39 4.20 42.73
C PRO A 168 0.02 5.26 43.76
N VAL A 169 1.27 5.73 43.72
CA VAL A 169 1.82 6.72 44.66
C VAL A 169 1.66 8.15 44.12
N GLN A 170 1.77 8.34 42.80
CA GLN A 170 1.63 9.64 42.13
C GLN A 170 0.80 9.49 40.85
N PRO A 171 -0.54 9.52 40.93
CA PRO A 171 -1.42 9.24 39.78
C PRO A 171 -1.19 10.12 38.54
N THR A 172 -0.60 11.31 38.73
CA THR A 172 -0.28 12.25 37.64
C THR A 172 1.02 11.92 36.89
N VAL A 173 1.86 11.01 37.42
CA VAL A 173 3.15 10.62 36.81
C VAL A 173 3.11 9.13 36.49
N PRO A 174 2.90 8.74 35.22
CA PRO A 174 2.76 7.33 34.85
C PRO A 174 4.07 6.55 35.06
N LEU A 175 3.94 5.27 35.43
CA LEU A 175 5.07 4.34 35.47
C LEU A 175 5.38 3.87 34.04
N VAL A 176 6.59 4.18 33.57
CA VAL A 176 7.04 3.83 32.23
C VAL A 176 7.92 2.57 32.29
N GLY A 177 7.44 1.46 31.73
CA GLY A 177 8.14 0.18 31.70
C GLY A 177 9.41 0.16 30.83
N PRO A 178 10.15 -0.95 30.78
CA PRO A 178 11.31 -1.11 29.91
C PRO A 178 10.91 -1.06 28.43
N VAL A 179 11.90 -0.88 27.55
CA VAL A 179 11.71 -0.98 26.10
C VAL A 179 11.60 -2.43 25.69
N GLU A 180 10.53 -2.77 24.99
CA GLU A 180 10.30 -4.07 24.38
C GLU A 180 10.39 -3.93 22.86
N VAL A 181 11.33 -4.65 22.26
CA VAL A 181 11.61 -4.60 20.83
C VAL A 181 10.66 -5.55 20.09
N ASN A 182 10.10 -5.10 18.96
CA ASN A 182 9.33 -5.98 18.09
C ASN A 182 10.27 -6.93 17.32
N PRO A 183 10.22 -8.25 17.55
CA PRO A 183 11.04 -9.19 16.79
C PRO A 183 10.62 -9.30 15.32
N MET A 184 9.41 -8.82 14.97
CA MET A 184 8.86 -8.84 13.62
C MET A 184 9.12 -7.54 12.84
N TYR A 185 9.82 -6.56 13.42
CA TYR A 185 10.19 -5.36 12.67
C TYR A 185 11.07 -5.70 11.46
N ASP A 186 10.62 -5.35 10.25
CA ASP A 186 11.36 -5.61 9.01
C ASP A 186 12.26 -4.41 8.65
N GLU A 187 13.43 -4.36 9.27
CA GLU A 187 14.43 -3.31 9.01
C GLU A 187 14.87 -3.26 7.53
N ALA A 188 14.88 -4.40 6.83
CA ALA A 188 15.26 -4.42 5.42
C ALA A 188 14.21 -3.74 4.54
N MET A 189 12.93 -3.82 4.93
CA MET A 189 11.83 -3.16 4.24
C MET A 189 11.72 -1.67 4.61
N TYR A 190 11.89 -1.32 5.88
CA TYR A 190 11.57 0.02 6.38
C TYR A 190 12.78 0.91 6.67
N GLY A 191 13.95 0.35 6.97
CA GLY A 191 15.08 1.10 7.54
C GLY A 191 15.61 2.26 6.68
N ASN A 192 15.37 2.24 5.37
CA ASN A 192 15.76 3.29 4.43
C ASN A 192 14.56 4.14 3.93
N GLU A 193 13.35 3.86 4.41
CA GLU A 193 12.16 4.62 4.06
C GLU A 193 12.07 5.90 4.89
N THR A 194 11.41 6.89 4.32
CA THR A 194 11.12 8.18 4.97
C THR A 194 9.62 8.46 4.91
N TRP A 195 9.14 9.36 5.77
CA TRP A 195 7.78 9.91 5.64
C TRP A 195 7.59 10.61 4.28
N GLY A 196 6.33 10.78 3.88
CA GLY A 196 5.93 11.14 2.52
C GLY A 196 6.04 12.63 2.16
N GLY A 197 6.31 13.51 3.12
CA GLY A 197 6.32 14.95 2.91
C GLY A 197 5.02 15.65 3.32
N ALA A 198 4.89 16.89 2.85
CA ALA A 198 3.61 17.54 2.64
C ALA A 198 2.79 16.80 1.56
N ALA A 199 1.47 16.76 1.72
CA ALA A 199 0.53 16.22 0.74
C ALA A 199 -0.70 17.14 0.63
N TYR A 200 -0.54 18.26 -0.07
CA TYR A 200 -1.56 19.30 -0.21
C TYR A 200 -2.85 18.78 -0.88
N GLU A 201 -2.72 17.80 -1.79
CA GLU A 201 -3.84 17.13 -2.45
C GLU A 201 -4.72 16.33 -1.48
N LEU A 202 -4.22 16.02 -0.28
CA LEU A 202 -4.94 15.30 0.76
C LEU A 202 -5.58 16.22 1.81
N ALA A 203 -5.37 17.54 1.71
CA ALA A 203 -5.88 18.51 2.69
C ALA A 203 -7.37 18.32 2.96
N GLY A 204 -8.19 18.21 1.91
CA GLY A 204 -9.60 17.84 2.05
C GLY A 204 -10.43 18.82 2.86
N PHE A 205 -10.27 20.12 2.57
CA PHE A 205 -11.05 21.19 3.18
C PHE A 205 -12.57 20.96 3.03
N PRO A 206 -13.39 21.45 3.97
CA PRO A 206 -14.79 21.04 4.11
C PRO A 206 -15.66 21.20 2.86
N ASP A 207 -15.55 22.34 2.17
CA ASP A 207 -16.34 22.68 0.99
C ASP A 207 -15.67 23.79 0.17
N ASP A 208 -16.36 24.25 -0.88
CA ASP A 208 -15.91 25.29 -1.81
C ASP A 208 -15.99 26.71 -1.24
N THR A 209 -16.65 26.90 -0.09
CA THR A 209 -16.73 28.19 0.60
C THR A 209 -15.57 28.40 1.57
N TYR A 210 -14.87 27.32 1.96
CA TYR A 210 -13.69 27.40 2.81
C TYR A 210 -12.60 28.25 2.16
N GLU A 211 -11.98 29.15 2.93
CA GLU A 211 -11.13 30.23 2.39
C GLU A 211 -10.06 29.75 1.40
N ALA A 212 -9.33 28.70 1.76
CA ALA A 212 -8.28 28.11 0.92
C ALA A 212 -8.80 27.71 -0.47
N VAL A 213 -10.03 27.17 -0.53
CA VAL A 213 -10.68 26.73 -1.75
C VAL A 213 -11.32 27.90 -2.49
N ALA A 214 -12.11 28.71 -1.79
CA ALA A 214 -12.84 29.84 -2.37
C ALA A 214 -11.91 30.86 -3.04
N LYS A 215 -10.73 31.10 -2.46
CA LYS A 215 -9.72 32.00 -2.99
C LYS A 215 -8.73 31.33 -3.95
N GLY A 216 -8.84 30.02 -4.16
CA GLY A 216 -7.94 29.28 -5.04
C GLY A 216 -6.47 29.32 -4.59
N LEU A 217 -6.22 29.23 -3.27
CA LEU A 217 -4.89 29.43 -2.71
C LEU A 217 -3.93 28.31 -3.10
N GLU A 218 -2.73 28.69 -3.55
CA GLU A 218 -1.61 27.76 -3.66
C GLU A 218 -1.11 27.35 -2.28
N PRO A 219 -0.67 26.09 -2.09
CA PRO A 219 -0.44 25.06 -3.11
C PRO A 219 -1.60 24.06 -3.26
N TRP A 220 -2.73 24.27 -2.55
CA TRP A 220 -3.88 23.34 -2.58
C TRP A 220 -4.66 23.41 -3.90
N CYS A 221 -4.58 24.54 -4.57
CA CYS A 221 -5.25 24.79 -5.84
C CYS A 221 -4.21 24.99 -6.94
N HIS A 222 -4.52 24.49 -8.13
CA HIS A 222 -3.68 24.64 -9.32
C HIS A 222 -4.45 25.37 -10.42
N THR A 223 -3.83 25.54 -11.59
CA THR A 223 -4.43 26.22 -12.77
C THR A 223 -5.76 25.64 -13.25
N GLY A 224 -6.18 24.46 -12.75
CA GLY A 224 -7.50 23.85 -12.98
C GLY A 224 -8.51 23.99 -11.84
N GLY A 225 -8.23 24.82 -10.82
CA GLY A 225 -9.03 24.98 -9.61
C GLY A 225 -8.68 23.99 -8.49
N CYS A 226 -9.45 24.03 -7.41
CA CYS A 226 -9.35 23.09 -6.30
C CYS A 226 -10.47 22.05 -6.41
N ASN A 227 -10.19 20.80 -6.00
CA ASN A 227 -11.22 19.76 -5.94
C ASN A 227 -11.33 19.18 -4.52
N PRO A 228 -11.99 19.89 -3.58
CA PRO A 228 -12.10 19.44 -2.19
C PRO A 228 -12.89 18.13 -2.03
N LYS A 229 -13.70 17.75 -3.02
CA LYS A 229 -14.58 16.56 -2.97
C LYS A 229 -13.93 15.27 -3.49
N ALA A 230 -12.73 15.34 -4.10
CA ALA A 230 -12.06 14.19 -4.71
C ALA A 230 -10.90 13.63 -3.89
N THR A 231 -10.87 13.88 -2.58
CA THR A 231 -9.78 13.48 -1.66
C THR A 231 -9.51 11.99 -1.65
N ARG A 232 -10.52 11.13 -1.80
CA ARG A 232 -10.28 9.68 -1.92
C ARG A 232 -9.51 9.32 -3.20
N ALA A 233 -9.85 9.94 -4.33
CA ALA A 233 -9.12 9.73 -5.58
C ALA A 233 -7.69 10.30 -5.50
N ALA A 234 -7.51 11.43 -4.82
CA ALA A 234 -6.20 11.98 -4.49
C ALA A 234 -5.41 11.01 -3.60
N ALA A 235 -6.03 10.41 -2.58
CA ALA A 235 -5.42 9.40 -1.71
C ALA A 235 -4.98 8.14 -2.47
N GLN A 236 -5.81 7.64 -3.39
CA GLN A 236 -5.43 6.53 -4.27
C GLN A 236 -4.21 6.90 -5.14
N THR A 237 -4.22 8.10 -5.72
CA THR A 237 -3.11 8.59 -6.54
C THR A 237 -1.84 8.76 -5.71
N TYR A 238 -1.97 9.33 -4.51
CA TYR A 238 -0.88 9.54 -3.56
C TYR A 238 -0.23 8.22 -3.18
N LEU A 239 -0.99 7.25 -2.64
CA LEU A 239 -0.47 5.93 -2.27
C LEU A 239 0.17 5.24 -3.47
N GLY A 240 -0.54 5.19 -4.61
CA GLY A 240 -0.04 4.57 -5.82
C GLY A 240 1.26 5.21 -6.32
N SER A 241 1.45 6.51 -6.12
CA SER A 241 2.68 7.20 -6.48
C SER A 241 3.85 6.77 -5.61
N ARG A 242 3.64 6.34 -4.36
CA ARG A 242 4.74 5.93 -3.47
C ARG A 242 5.19 4.49 -3.68
N VAL A 243 4.40 3.70 -4.40
CA VAL A 243 4.68 2.29 -4.65
C VAL A 243 5.46 2.12 -5.95
N ARG A 244 6.79 1.95 -5.83
CA ARG A 244 7.68 1.73 -6.98
C ARG A 244 7.63 0.28 -7.44
N ILE A 245 7.44 0.07 -8.73
CA ILE A 245 7.35 -1.23 -9.38
C ILE A 245 8.74 -1.69 -9.80
N ARG A 246 9.15 -2.85 -9.28
CA ARG A 246 10.41 -3.52 -9.64
C ARG A 246 10.25 -4.37 -10.90
N SER A 247 9.13 -5.09 -11.00
CA SER A 247 8.82 -5.95 -12.14
C SER A 247 7.32 -6.02 -12.37
N LEU A 248 6.92 -6.13 -13.63
CA LEU A 248 5.53 -6.27 -14.05
C LEU A 248 5.42 -7.43 -15.06
N ILE A 249 4.47 -8.33 -14.84
CA ILE A 249 4.13 -9.41 -15.75
C ILE A 249 2.68 -9.22 -16.18
N LEU A 250 2.46 -9.31 -17.49
CA LEU A 250 1.14 -9.28 -18.10
C LEU A 250 0.75 -10.70 -18.53
N HIS A 251 -0.38 -11.16 -18.01
CA HIS A 251 -1.00 -12.43 -18.35
C HIS A 251 -2.23 -12.15 -19.21
N CYS A 252 -2.32 -12.80 -20.37
CA CYS A 252 -3.47 -12.68 -21.26
C CYS A 252 -3.80 -14.04 -21.86
N ARG A 253 -5.09 -14.39 -21.88
CA ARG A 253 -5.61 -15.62 -22.48
C ARG A 253 -6.75 -15.31 -23.45
N LEU A 254 -6.70 -15.91 -24.64
CA LEU A 254 -7.82 -15.94 -25.56
C LEU A 254 -8.77 -17.08 -25.21
N SER A 255 -10.06 -16.93 -25.53
CA SER A 255 -11.06 -17.98 -25.31
C SER A 255 -10.76 -19.22 -26.16
N GLU A 256 -11.19 -20.39 -25.68
CA GLU A 256 -11.14 -21.67 -26.39
C GLU A 256 -12.30 -21.84 -27.39
N GLU A 257 -13.22 -20.86 -27.46
CA GLU A 257 -14.35 -20.90 -28.37
C GLU A 257 -13.93 -20.99 -29.84
N LEU A 258 -14.81 -21.58 -30.66
CA LEU A 258 -14.61 -21.63 -32.10
C LEU A 258 -14.45 -20.20 -32.64
N LEU A 259 -13.43 -19.99 -33.48
CA LEU A 259 -13.07 -18.69 -34.07
C LEU A 259 -12.52 -17.63 -33.09
N ALA A 260 -12.23 -17.96 -31.82
CA ALA A 260 -11.73 -16.97 -30.85
C ALA A 260 -10.29 -16.46 -31.10
N GLY A 261 -9.58 -17.06 -32.07
CA GLY A 261 -8.28 -16.58 -32.55
C GLY A 261 -8.41 -15.46 -33.58
N THR A 262 -7.28 -14.98 -34.11
CA THR A 262 -7.25 -13.98 -35.19
C THR A 262 -6.02 -14.15 -36.06
N ASN A 263 -6.09 -13.78 -37.33
CA ASN A 263 -4.95 -13.70 -38.25
C ASN A 263 -4.16 -12.38 -38.16
N ASP A 264 -4.52 -11.53 -37.20
CA ASP A 264 -3.95 -10.20 -37.01
C ASP A 264 -3.05 -10.10 -35.77
N ILE A 265 -2.61 -8.89 -35.43
CA ILE A 265 -1.72 -8.62 -34.30
C ILE A 265 -2.53 -7.99 -33.16
N VAL A 266 -2.46 -8.63 -32.00
CA VAL A 266 -3.06 -8.12 -30.75
C VAL A 266 -1.97 -7.43 -29.94
N LEU A 267 -2.17 -6.14 -29.65
CA LEU A 267 -1.31 -5.34 -28.80
C LEU A 267 -2.05 -4.87 -27.55
N MET A 268 -1.30 -4.50 -26.52
CA MET A 268 -1.85 -3.96 -25.30
C MET A 268 -1.07 -2.72 -24.84
N LYS A 269 -1.76 -1.78 -24.20
CA LYS A 269 -1.14 -0.70 -23.42
C LYS A 269 -1.59 -0.83 -21.97
N ILE A 270 -0.67 -0.59 -21.03
CA ILE A 270 -0.96 -0.50 -19.60
C ILE A 270 -0.66 0.94 -19.17
N GLY A 271 -1.67 1.65 -18.70
CA GLY A 271 -1.54 3.06 -18.32
C GLY A 271 -1.08 3.92 -19.49
N HIS A 272 0.11 4.50 -19.35
CA HIS A 272 0.76 5.35 -20.37
C HIS A 272 1.84 4.64 -21.18
N SER A 273 2.01 3.31 -21.04
CA SER A 273 3.04 2.55 -21.75
C SER A 273 2.95 2.73 -23.28
N SER A 274 4.03 2.48 -24.02
CA SER A 274 3.96 2.21 -25.46
C SER A 274 3.25 0.87 -25.73
N ALA A 275 2.91 0.59 -26.99
CA ALA A 275 2.14 -0.61 -27.35
C ALA A 275 3.00 -1.88 -27.24
N ILE A 276 2.53 -2.84 -26.45
CA ILE A 276 3.16 -4.14 -26.21
C ILE A 276 2.52 -5.16 -27.16
N THR A 277 3.29 -5.76 -28.07
CA THR A 277 2.79 -6.88 -28.89
C THR A 277 2.66 -8.13 -28.02
N LEU A 278 1.43 -8.65 -27.89
CA LEU A 278 1.16 -9.89 -27.15
C LEU A 278 1.14 -11.10 -28.06
N PHE A 279 0.37 -11.00 -29.13
CA PHE A 279 0.14 -12.07 -30.07
C PHE A 279 0.33 -11.60 -31.51
N ARG A 280 0.83 -12.51 -32.35
CA ARG A 280 0.87 -12.37 -33.80
C ARG A 280 0.17 -13.60 -34.35
N ARG A 281 -1.00 -13.39 -34.96
CA ARG A 281 -1.84 -14.45 -35.52
C ARG A 281 -2.15 -15.59 -34.52
N PRO A 282 -2.65 -15.28 -33.32
CA PRO A 282 -2.91 -16.31 -32.32
C PRO A 282 -4.08 -17.21 -32.71
N ASP A 283 -3.93 -18.50 -32.43
CA ASP A 283 -5.05 -19.42 -32.38
C ASP A 283 -5.94 -19.17 -31.15
N ARG A 284 -7.14 -19.76 -31.15
CA ARG A 284 -7.99 -19.84 -29.94
C ARG A 284 -7.23 -20.50 -28.79
N GLY A 285 -7.55 -20.11 -27.56
CA GLY A 285 -6.90 -20.63 -26.36
C GLY A 285 -5.47 -20.13 -26.12
N ALA A 286 -4.90 -19.32 -27.03
CA ALA A 286 -3.55 -18.82 -26.89
C ALA A 286 -3.35 -18.08 -25.56
N VAL A 287 -2.28 -18.43 -24.85
CA VAL A 287 -1.89 -17.82 -23.58
C VAL A 287 -0.57 -17.09 -23.75
N LYS A 288 -0.46 -15.89 -23.16
CA LYS A 288 0.79 -15.14 -23.09
C LYS A 288 1.08 -14.70 -21.66
N HIS A 289 2.29 -15.03 -21.21
CA HIS A 289 2.93 -14.48 -20.02
C HIS A 289 4.08 -13.61 -20.49
N LYS A 290 3.94 -12.29 -20.35
CA LYS A 290 4.94 -11.34 -20.86
C LYS A 290 5.52 -10.53 -19.71
N HIS A 291 6.80 -10.75 -19.42
CA HIS A 291 7.59 -9.82 -18.63
C HIS A 291 7.68 -8.49 -19.38
N ILE A 292 7.26 -7.41 -18.72
CA ILE A 292 7.26 -6.07 -19.29
C ILE A 292 8.59 -5.42 -18.97
N ASP A 293 9.34 -5.08 -20.01
CA ASP A 293 10.51 -4.21 -19.88
C ASP A 293 10.04 -2.79 -19.54
N LEU A 294 10.10 -2.43 -18.25
CA LEU A 294 9.63 -1.16 -17.74
C LEU A 294 10.33 0.02 -18.43
N LYS A 295 11.64 -0.09 -18.66
CA LYS A 295 12.44 0.96 -19.31
C LYS A 295 11.99 1.18 -20.74
N HIS A 296 11.83 0.10 -21.51
CA HIS A 296 11.41 0.18 -22.90
C HIS A 296 9.97 0.69 -23.05
N TYR A 297 9.03 0.17 -22.26
CA TYR A 297 7.61 0.45 -22.46
C TYR A 297 7.11 1.71 -21.76
N PHE A 298 7.72 2.15 -20.65
CA PHE A 298 7.30 3.35 -19.92
C PHE A 298 8.27 4.52 -20.06
N GLY A 299 9.37 4.35 -20.81
CA GLY A 299 10.35 5.42 -21.04
C GLY A 299 11.25 5.73 -19.84
N GLY A 300 11.26 4.88 -18.81
CA GLY A 300 12.05 5.06 -17.60
C GLY A 300 11.97 3.88 -16.64
N THR A 301 12.80 3.89 -15.60
CA THR A 301 12.85 2.84 -14.57
C THR A 301 12.01 3.14 -13.33
N ASP A 302 11.50 4.38 -13.17
CA ASP A 302 10.68 4.75 -12.02
C ASP A 302 9.18 4.59 -12.33
N VAL A 303 8.77 3.37 -12.66
CA VAL A 303 7.35 3.04 -12.83
C VAL A 303 6.74 2.86 -11.46
N ARG A 304 5.66 3.60 -11.18
CA ARG A 304 4.88 3.56 -9.94
C ARG A 304 3.53 2.90 -10.17
N LEU A 305 2.90 2.41 -9.11
CA LEU A 305 1.58 1.80 -9.19
C LEU A 305 0.54 2.76 -9.77
N SER A 306 0.63 4.07 -9.45
CA SER A 306 -0.23 5.12 -10.02
C SER A 306 -0.05 5.33 -11.54
N ASN A 307 0.99 4.78 -12.15
CA ASN A 307 1.13 4.77 -13.60
C ASN A 307 0.28 3.68 -14.26
N LEU A 308 -0.13 2.66 -13.51
CA LEU A 308 -0.90 1.51 -13.98
C LEU A 308 -2.41 1.76 -13.75
N THR A 309 -3.03 2.55 -14.62
CA THR A 309 -4.42 3.05 -14.39
C THR A 309 -5.48 2.46 -15.31
N ASN A 310 -5.09 1.82 -16.40
CA ASN A 310 -6.02 1.26 -17.37
C ASN A 310 -5.33 0.24 -18.27
N ILE A 311 -6.11 -0.69 -18.82
CA ILE A 311 -5.67 -1.58 -19.89
C ILE A 311 -6.39 -1.19 -21.17
N ARG A 312 -5.64 -1.14 -22.27
CA ARG A 312 -6.17 -0.91 -23.62
C ARG A 312 -5.74 -2.04 -24.52
N ILE A 313 -6.69 -2.67 -25.20
CA ILE A 313 -6.42 -3.69 -26.21
C ILE A 313 -6.52 -3.03 -27.57
N LEU A 314 -5.45 -3.22 -28.36
CA LEU A 314 -5.33 -2.68 -29.70
C LEU A 314 -5.31 -3.85 -30.68
N HIS A 315 -6.06 -3.68 -31.76
CA HIS A 315 -6.07 -4.60 -32.88
C HIS A 315 -5.36 -3.97 -34.07
N ARG A 316 -4.28 -4.60 -34.54
CA ARG A 316 -3.57 -4.16 -35.75
C ARG A 316 -3.70 -5.20 -36.83
N ARG A 317 -4.40 -4.82 -37.90
CA ARG A 317 -4.59 -5.65 -39.07
C ARG A 317 -3.27 -5.85 -39.81
N ASP A 318 -2.87 -7.09 -39.98
CA ASP A 318 -1.67 -7.53 -40.71
C ASP A 318 -2.05 -8.42 -41.90
N TYR A 319 -3.27 -8.99 -41.92
CA TYR A 319 -3.76 -9.83 -42.99
C TYR A 319 -4.79 -9.14 -43.91
N ARG A 320 -4.60 -9.27 -45.23
CA ARG A 320 -5.26 -8.41 -46.22
C ARG A 320 -6.68 -8.86 -46.58
N ILE A 321 -7.00 -10.14 -46.43
CA ILE A 321 -8.16 -10.73 -47.13
C ILE A 321 -9.40 -10.85 -46.22
N TRP A 322 -9.22 -11.09 -44.91
CA TRP A 322 -10.33 -11.22 -43.96
C TRP A 322 -9.96 -10.52 -42.65
N ALA A 323 -10.83 -9.63 -42.17
CA ALA A 323 -10.73 -9.08 -40.82
C ALA A 323 -11.54 -10.00 -39.91
N ASP A 324 -10.87 -10.67 -38.99
CA ASP A 324 -11.50 -11.49 -37.96
C ASP A 324 -11.56 -10.75 -36.62
N GLU A 325 -12.53 -11.16 -35.82
CA GLU A 325 -12.63 -10.79 -34.42
C GLU A 325 -11.97 -11.90 -33.61
N PHE A 326 -11.50 -11.58 -32.41
CA PHE A 326 -10.96 -12.53 -31.45
C PHE A 326 -11.70 -12.37 -30.13
N LYS A 327 -11.70 -13.43 -29.32
CA LYS A 327 -12.34 -13.38 -27.99
C LYS A 327 -11.29 -13.45 -26.90
N VAL A 328 -11.25 -12.43 -26.04
CA VAL A 328 -10.38 -12.40 -24.88
C VAL A 328 -11.11 -13.02 -23.71
N HIS A 329 -10.54 -14.08 -23.14
CA HIS A 329 -11.06 -14.71 -21.93
C HIS A 329 -10.70 -13.87 -20.70
N GLY A 330 -9.42 -13.54 -20.55
CA GLY A 330 -8.94 -12.94 -19.31
C GLY A 330 -7.61 -12.22 -19.41
N ILE A 331 -7.45 -11.20 -18.56
CA ILE A 331 -6.23 -10.43 -18.36
C ILE A 331 -5.95 -10.28 -16.86
N ARG A 332 -4.70 -10.56 -16.49
CA ARG A 332 -4.19 -10.38 -15.12
C ARG A 332 -2.84 -9.66 -15.16
N LEU A 333 -2.59 -8.81 -14.18
CA LEU A 333 -1.26 -8.22 -13.95
C LEU A 333 -0.67 -8.77 -12.65
N GLU A 334 0.63 -9.06 -12.69
CA GLU A 334 1.42 -9.40 -11.52
C GLU A 334 2.54 -8.37 -11.38
N ALA A 335 2.70 -7.79 -10.19
CA ALA A 335 3.74 -6.81 -9.92
C ALA A 335 4.53 -7.16 -8.65
N LYS A 336 5.84 -6.90 -8.67
CA LYS A 336 6.65 -6.88 -7.45
C LYS A 336 7.11 -5.46 -7.20
N THR A 337 7.04 -5.00 -5.97
CA THR A 337 7.44 -3.64 -5.61
C THR A 337 8.90 -3.60 -5.15
N MET A 338 9.45 -2.40 -5.02
CA MET A 338 10.79 -2.21 -4.47
C MET A 338 10.83 -2.42 -2.95
N SER A 339 9.72 -2.12 -2.26
CA SER A 339 9.63 -2.16 -0.80
C SER A 339 9.07 -3.47 -0.25
N SER A 340 8.33 -4.27 -1.04
CA SER A 340 7.74 -5.52 -0.57
C SER A 340 8.33 -6.74 -1.29
N ARG A 341 8.48 -7.82 -0.54
CA ARG A 341 8.79 -9.15 -1.09
C ARG A 341 7.55 -9.85 -1.64
N ALA A 342 6.37 -9.44 -1.20
CA ALA A 342 5.10 -10.01 -1.64
C ALA A 342 4.79 -9.61 -3.09
N THR A 343 4.15 -10.52 -3.81
CA THR A 343 3.63 -10.29 -5.15
C THR A 343 2.27 -9.58 -5.03
N LEU A 344 2.09 -8.53 -5.82
CA LEU A 344 0.81 -7.88 -6.03
C LEU A 344 0.13 -8.44 -7.27
N GLU A 345 -1.18 -8.68 -7.19
CA GLU A 345 -1.99 -9.14 -8.30
C GLU A 345 -3.14 -8.16 -8.58
N MET A 346 -3.40 -7.89 -9.85
CA MET A 346 -4.63 -7.24 -10.30
C MET A 346 -5.40 -8.24 -11.15
N ASN A 347 -6.48 -8.77 -10.56
CA ASN A 347 -7.32 -9.83 -11.12
C ASN A 347 -8.69 -9.34 -11.62
N LYS A 348 -8.94 -8.02 -11.58
CA LYS A 348 -10.23 -7.40 -11.96
C LYS A 348 -10.74 -7.81 -13.35
N PHE A 349 -9.83 -8.16 -14.25
CA PHE A 349 -10.14 -8.49 -15.64
C PHE A 349 -9.84 -9.95 -15.99
N MET A 350 -9.76 -10.84 -14.99
CA MET A 350 -9.46 -12.26 -15.24
C MET A 350 -10.56 -12.98 -16.03
N ASP A 351 -11.79 -12.48 -15.98
CA ASP A 351 -12.98 -13.06 -16.62
C ASP A 351 -13.69 -12.00 -17.49
N ILE A 352 -13.04 -11.54 -18.56
CA ILE A 352 -13.62 -10.56 -19.50
C ILE A 352 -14.65 -11.22 -20.44
N ASP A 353 -14.30 -12.39 -20.99
CA ASP A 353 -15.07 -13.17 -21.97
C ASP A 353 -15.79 -12.35 -23.08
N ALA A 354 -15.05 -11.46 -23.74
CA ALA A 354 -15.61 -10.54 -24.74
C ALA A 354 -14.96 -10.68 -26.12
N TRP A 355 -15.81 -10.68 -27.16
CA TRP A 355 -15.39 -10.56 -28.56
C TRP A 355 -14.90 -9.13 -28.84
N MET A 356 -13.78 -9.03 -29.55
CA MET A 356 -13.10 -7.79 -29.86
C MET A 356 -12.52 -7.86 -31.26
N GLY A 357 -12.48 -6.72 -31.95
CA GLY A 357 -11.92 -6.69 -33.28
C GLY A 357 -12.24 -5.37 -33.97
N SER A 358 -11.63 -5.18 -35.14
CA SER A 358 -11.93 -4.02 -35.98
C SER A 358 -11.64 -4.37 -37.42
N ARG A 359 -12.57 -4.01 -38.31
CA ARG A 359 -12.38 -4.16 -39.76
C ARG A 359 -11.52 -3.06 -40.37
N LYS A 360 -11.27 -1.97 -39.62
CA LYS A 360 -10.47 -0.83 -40.07
C LYS A 360 -9.00 -1.23 -40.22
N THR A 361 -8.35 -0.72 -41.26
CA THR A 361 -6.90 -0.87 -41.42
C THR A 361 -6.14 -0.10 -40.34
N GLY A 362 -4.88 -0.46 -40.11
CA GLY A 362 -4.04 0.18 -39.10
C GLY A 362 -4.26 -0.38 -37.69
N THR A 363 -3.84 0.37 -36.67
CA THR A 363 -3.94 -0.01 -35.26
C THR A 363 -5.14 0.67 -34.62
N ASN A 364 -6.12 -0.12 -34.18
CA ASN A 364 -7.39 0.39 -33.66
C ASN A 364 -7.57 -0.01 -32.19
N LEU A 365 -8.11 0.90 -31.37
CA LEU A 365 -8.54 0.59 -30.01
C LEU A 365 -9.84 -0.21 -30.06
N VAL A 366 -9.82 -1.42 -29.52
CA VAL A 366 -11.00 -2.31 -29.53
C VAL A 366 -11.59 -2.55 -28.14
N TRP A 367 -10.82 -2.30 -27.08
CA TRP A 367 -11.32 -2.40 -25.71
C TRP A 367 -10.49 -1.54 -24.74
N ARG A 368 -11.14 -0.99 -23.72
CA ARG A 368 -10.51 -0.21 -22.65
C ARG A 368 -11.29 -0.35 -21.35
N LYS A 369 -10.58 -0.61 -20.24
CA LYS A 369 -11.11 -0.48 -18.88
C LYS A 369 -10.07 0.12 -17.93
N GLY A 370 -10.55 0.92 -16.98
CA GLY A 370 -9.74 1.53 -15.93
C GLY A 370 -9.68 0.67 -14.67
N PHE A 371 -8.58 0.78 -13.94
CA PHE A 371 -8.38 0.18 -12.63
C PHE A 371 -7.53 1.12 -11.76
N GLY A 372 -7.59 0.94 -10.45
CA GLY A 372 -6.90 1.77 -9.47
C GLY A 372 -6.10 0.95 -8.47
N VAL A 373 -5.57 1.64 -7.46
CA VAL A 373 -4.79 1.04 -6.38
C VAL A 373 -5.61 0.00 -5.59
N ASP A 374 -6.90 0.24 -5.40
CA ASP A 374 -7.82 -0.67 -4.69
C ASP A 374 -8.06 -2.00 -5.41
N ASP A 375 -7.73 -2.09 -6.70
CA ASP A 375 -7.89 -3.32 -7.50
C ASP A 375 -6.70 -4.28 -7.36
N TRP A 376 -5.67 -3.90 -6.59
CA TRP A 376 -4.49 -4.72 -6.31
C TRP A 376 -4.62 -5.45 -4.97
N THR A 377 -4.32 -6.74 -4.96
CA THR A 377 -4.30 -7.60 -3.78
C THR A 377 -2.93 -8.25 -3.60
N TYR A 378 -2.56 -8.62 -2.37
CA TYR A 378 -1.40 -9.49 -2.18
C TYR A 378 -1.74 -10.92 -2.64
N GLU A 379 -0.77 -11.60 -3.27
CA GLU A 379 -0.87 -13.03 -3.57
C GLU A 379 -1.07 -13.80 -2.27
N VAL A 380 -2.22 -14.48 -2.14
CA VAL A 380 -2.47 -15.38 -1.03
C VAL A 380 -1.66 -16.65 -1.31
N SER A 381 -0.64 -16.91 -0.49
CA SER A 381 0.11 -18.16 -0.53
C SER A 381 -0.89 -19.32 -0.53
N ARG A 382 -1.05 -19.99 -1.68
CA ARG A 382 -1.95 -21.14 -1.84
C ARG A 382 -1.27 -22.43 -1.42
#